data_AF-A0A2D6P9K8-F1
#
_entry.id   AF-A0A2D6P9K8-F1
#
_cell.length_a   1.000
_cell.length_b   1.000
_cell.length_c   1.000
_cell.angle_alpha   90.00
_cell.angle_beta   90.00
_cell.angle_gamma   90.00
#
_symmetry.space_group_name_H-M   'P 1'
#
loop_
_entity.id
_entity.type
_entity.pdbx_description
1 polymer ?
#
loop_
_entity_poly.entity_id
_entity_poly.type
_entity_poly.pdbx_seq_one_letter_code
_entity_poly.pdbx_strand_id
1 'polypeptide(L)' 'MKILLERFPYRYVECGTLENGCPDYRIQKAHQYTKRYSDMYLLDNQMQLLTAIDDFEYTKWLDPERVPCYIKDTVHAT' A
#
# COMPACT_ATOMS: atom_id res chain seq x y z
N MET A 1 17.01 1.14 1.79
CA MET A 1 15.62 1.20 1.33
C MET A 1 15.59 0.93 -0.16
N LYS A 2 14.86 -0.10 -0.58
CA LYS A 2 14.70 -0.52 -1.96
C LYS A 2 13.24 -0.31 -2.38
N ILE A 3 13.02 0.31 -3.54
CA ILE A 3 11.68 0.44 -4.11
C ILE A 3 11.39 -0.84 -4.90
N LEU A 4 10.32 -1.54 -4.55
CA LEU A 4 9.90 -2.78 -5.19
C LEU A 4 8.96 -2.51 -6.38
N LEU A 5 8.01 -1.60 -6.17
CA LEU A 5 7.06 -1.16 -7.19
C LEU A 5 6.60 0.26 -6.87
N GLU A 6 6.44 1.10 -7.89
CA GLU A 6 5.85 2.43 -7.77
C GLU A 6 4.55 2.49 -8.57
N ARG A 7 3.47 2.93 -7.93
CA ARG A 7 2.14 3.11 -8.51
C ARG A 7 1.48 4.32 -7.88
N PHE A 8 1.72 5.50 -8.46
CA PHE A 8 1.24 6.78 -7.91
C PHE A 8 -0.25 6.73 -7.54
N PRO A 9 -0.65 7.15 -6.32
CA PRO A 9 0.14 7.87 -5.32
C PRO A 9 0.93 6.99 -4.32
N TYR A 10 0.97 5.67 -4.52
CA TYR A 10 1.60 4.72 -3.60
C TYR A 10 2.92 4.16 -4.16
N ARG A 11 3.78 3.67 -3.26
CA ARG A 11 4.91 2.82 -3.63
C ARG A 11 5.19 1.79 -2.53
N TYR A 12 5.70 0.65 -2.93
CA TYR A 12 6.00 -0.49 -2.06
C TYR A 12 7.50 -0.60 -1.90
N VAL A 13 7.97 -0.70 -0.66
CA VAL A 13 9.40 -0.59 -0.34
C VAL A 13 9.83 -1.66 0.66
N GLU A 14 11.08 -2.06 0.54
CA GLU A 14 11.79 -2.88 1.52
C GLU A 14 12.80 -1.99 2.25
N CYS A 15 12.62 -1.83 3.56
CA CYS A 15 13.41 -0.94 4.43
C CYS A 15 14.42 -1.70 5.28
N GLY A 16 15.08 -2.71 4.71
CA GLY A 16 16.07 -3.52 5.40
C GLY A 16 15.43 -4.66 6.17
N THR A 17 15.97 -4.96 7.35
CA THR A 17 15.57 -6.11 8.17
C THR A 17 15.17 -5.64 9.56
N LEU A 18 14.03 -6.12 10.05
CA LEU A 18 13.54 -5.89 11.40
C LEU A 18 14.36 -6.69 12.42
N GLU A 19 14.23 -6.37 13.71
CA GLU A 19 14.94 -7.06 14.80
C GLU A 19 14.60 -8.56 14.89
N ASN A 20 13.44 -8.96 14.39
CA ASN A 20 13.02 -10.36 14.31
C ASN A 20 13.67 -11.14 13.14
N GLY A 21 14.54 -10.50 12.35
CA GLY A 21 15.22 -11.12 11.20
C GLY A 21 14.39 -11.15 9.91
N CYS A 22 13.14 -10.70 9.92
CA CYS A 22 12.30 -10.59 8.73
C CYS A 22 12.55 -9.27 7.98
N PRO A 23 12.36 -9.23 6.65
CA PRO A 23 12.40 -7.97 5.91
C PRO A 23 11.33 -6.98 6.39
N ASP A 24 11.70 -5.69 6.45
CA ASP A 24 10.79 -4.59 6.75
C ASP A 24 10.10 -4.14 5.46
N TYR A 25 8.81 -4.45 5.31
CA TYR A 25 8.03 -4.05 4.14
C TYR A 25 7.08 -2.90 4.49
N ARG A 26 7.11 -1.83 3.69
CA ARG A 26 6.25 -0.65 3.90
C ARG A 26 5.55 -0.23 2.62
N ILE A 27 4.36 0.35 2.78
CA ILE A 27 3.70 1.15 1.76
C ILE A 27 3.97 2.61 2.09
N GLN A 28 4.43 3.37 1.11
CA GLN A 28 4.58 4.81 1.22
C GLN A 28 3.59 5.52 0.31
N LYS A 29 3.10 6.67 0.75
CA LYS A 29 2.16 7.50 -0.01
C LYS A 29 2.78 8.87 -0.29
N ALA A 30 2.64 9.33 -1.52
CA ALA A 30 3.08 10.66 -1.93
C ALA A 30 2.15 11.72 -1.35
N HIS A 31 2.73 12.72 -0.69
CA HIS A 31 1.98 13.90 -0.27
C HIS A 31 1.47 14.66 -1.50
N GLN A 32 0.19 15.07 -1.46
CA GLN A 32 -0.54 15.58 -2.62
C GLN A 32 0.14 16.76 -3.34
N TYR A 33 0.73 17.68 -2.58
CA TYR A 33 1.35 18.91 -3.12
C TYR A 33 2.85 18.77 -3.37
N THR A 34 3.58 18.19 -2.41
CA THR A 34 5.05 18.14 -2.45
C THR A 34 5.59 16.94 -3.19
N LYS A 35 4.73 15.94 -3.50
CA LYS A 35 5.07 14.65 -4.12
C LYS A 35 6.15 13.85 -3.38
N ARG A 36 6.46 14.24 -2.13
CA ARG A 36 7.36 13.50 -1.25
C ARG A 36 6.61 12.33 -0.65
N TYR A 37 7.25 11.17 -0.65
CA TYR A 37 6.69 9.95 -0.07
C TYR A 37 7.01 9.87 1.42
N SER A 38 6.02 9.45 2.20
CA SER A 38 6.13 9.14 3.62
C SER A 38 5.57 7.75 3.90
N ASP A 39 6.06 7.10 4.96
CA ASP A 39 5.54 5.81 5.41
C ASP A 39 4.05 5.92 5.77
N MET A 40 3.22 5.13 5.07
CA MET A 40 1.77 5.09 5.25
C MET A 40 1.36 3.88 6.10
N TYR A 41 1.93 2.71 5.79
CA TYR A 41 1.56 1.45 6.42
C TYR A 41 2.75 0.49 6.50
N LEU A 42 2.94 -0.16 7.66
CA LEU A 42 3.92 -1.23 7.88
C LEU A 42 3.23 -2.57 7.62
N LEU A 43 3.78 -3.38 6.73
CA LEU A 43 3.25 -4.69 6.38
C LEU A 43 3.82 -5.75 7.33
N ASP A 44 2.97 -6.66 7.79
CA ASP A 44 3.33 -7.71 8.76
C ASP A 44 4.25 -8.78 8.15
N ASN A 45 4.10 -9.08 6.86
CA ASN A 45 4.86 -10.14 6.19
C ASN A 45 4.88 -9.98 4.65
N GLN A 46 5.67 -10.83 4.00
CA GLN A 46 5.79 -10.85 2.54
C GLN A 46 4.47 -11.18 1.82
N MET A 47 3.61 -12.03 2.37
CA MET A 47 2.32 -12.32 1.72
C MET A 47 1.42 -11.09 1.69
N GLN A 48 1.38 -10.30 2.78
CA GLN A 48 0.61 -9.06 2.80
C GLN A 48 1.12 -8.04 1.76
N LEU A 49 2.45 -7.95 1.60
CA LEU A 49 3.07 -7.14 0.54
C LEU A 49 2.59 -7.57 -0.85
N LEU A 50 2.66 -8.88 -1.14
CA LEU A 50 2.30 -9.41 -2.45
C LEU A 50 0.81 -9.18 -2.75
N THR A 51 -0.06 -9.38 -1.76
CA THR A 51 -1.50 -9.06 -1.90
C THR A 51 -1.72 -7.59 -2.19
N ALA A 52 -1.01 -6.68 -1.51
CA ALA A 52 -1.14 -5.24 -1.75
C ALA A 52 -0.63 -4.82 -3.14
N ILE A 53 0.38 -5.52 -3.68
CA ILE A 53 0.88 -5.29 -5.04
C ILE A 53 -0.12 -5.79 -6.09
N ASP A 54 -0.70 -6.97 -5.87
CA ASP A 54 -1.62 -7.63 -6.81
C ASP A 54 -3.00 -6.95 -6.81
N ASP A 55 -3.51 -6.59 -5.62
CA ASP A 55 -4.80 -5.91 -5.42
C ASP A 55 -4.61 -4.45 -4.98
N PHE A 56 -4.87 -3.54 -5.91
CA PHE A 56 -4.83 -2.10 -5.65
C PHE A 56 -5.94 -1.62 -4.71
N GLU A 57 -7.11 -2.28 -4.73
CA GLU A 57 -8.20 -1.96 -3.81
C GLU A 57 -7.78 -2.27 -2.37
N TYR A 58 -7.01 -3.34 -2.17
CA TYR A 58 -6.44 -3.66 -0.85
C TYR A 58 -5.48 -2.57 -0.37
N THR A 59 -4.64 -2.04 -1.26
CA THR A 59 -3.75 -0.91 -0.92
C THR A 59 -4.55 0.32 -0.47
N LYS A 60 -5.65 0.64 -1.16
CA LYS A 60 -6.54 1.74 -0.76
C LYS A 60 -7.25 1.47 0.56
N TRP A 61 -7.62 0.21 0.83
CA TRP A 61 -8.26 -0.18 2.09
C TRP A 61 -7.33 -0.01 3.30
N LEU A 62 -6.03 -0.26 3.14
CA LEU A 62 -5.00 -0.03 4.17
C LEU A 62 -4.69 1.45 4.42
N ASP A 63 -5.16 2.36 3.55
CA ASP A 63 -4.86 3.78 3.65
C ASP A 63 -5.63 4.43 4.81
N PRO A 64 -4.94 5.03 5.80
CA PRO A 64 -5.59 5.67 6.95
C PRO A 64 -6.47 6.86 6.54
N GLU A 65 -6.30 7.43 5.34
CA GLU A 65 -7.18 8.47 4.81
C GLU A 65 -8.54 7.93 4.33
N ARG A 66 -8.81 6.62 4.47
CA ARG A 66 -10.08 5.96 4.12
C ARG A 66 -10.47 6.20 2.66
N VAL A 67 -9.51 6.01 1.77
CA VAL A 67 -9.73 6.14 0.33
C VAL A 67 -10.80 5.13 -0.13
N PRO A 68 -11.79 5.53 -0.94
CA PRO A 68 -12.80 4.61 -1.43
C PRO A 68 -12.19 3.38 -2.12
N CYS A 69 -12.54 2.21 -1.61
CA CYS A 69 -12.06 0.91 -2.07
C CYS A 69 -13.20 -0.10 -2.09
N TYR A 70 -13.09 -1.11 -2.96
CA TYR A 70 -14.09 -2.18 -3.12
C TYR A 70 -15.52 -1.64 -3.30
N ILE A 71 -15.66 -0.57 -4.07
CA ILE A 71 -16.96 0.03 -4.36
C ILE A 71 -17.75 -0.97 -5.22
N LYS A 72 -18.90 -1.41 -4.72
CA LYS A 72 -19.80 -2.30 -5.47
C LYS A 72 -20.70 -1.47 -6.37
N ASP A 73 -20.91 -1.95 -7.59
CA ASP A 73 -21.92 -1.39 -8.48
C ASP A 73 -23.33 -1.67 -7.93
N THR A 74 -24.19 -0.66 -8.00
CA THR A 74 -25.62 -0.84 -7.73
C THR A 74 -26.28 -1.34 -9.02
N VAL A 75 -26.57 -2.63 -9.08
CA VAL A 75 -27.34 -3.20 -10.19
C VAL A 75 -28.83 -3.02 -9.89
N HIS A 76 -29.52 -2.22 -10.68
CA HIS A 76 -30.98 -2.12 -10.63
C HIS A 76 -31.59 -3.28 -11.43
N ALA A 77 -32.45 -4.07 -10.80
CA ALA A 77 -33.27 -5.04 -11.51
C ALA A 77 -34.22 -4.29 -12.45
N THR A 78 -34.09 -4.55 -13.76
CA THR A 78 -35.01 -4.07 -14.80
C THR A 78 -36.14 -5.07 -14.97
#